data_AF-A0A932WXL5-F1
#
_entry.id   AF-A0A932WXL5-F1
#
_cell.length_a   1.000
_cell.length_b   1.000
_cell.length_c   1.000
_cell.angle_alpha   90.00
_cell.angle_beta   90.00
_cell.angle_gamma   90.00
#
_symmetry.space_group_name_H-M   'P 1'
#
loop_
_entity.id
_entity.type
_entity.pdbx_description
1 polymer ?
#
loop_
_entity_poly.entity_id
_entity_poly.type
_entity_poly.pdbx_seq_one_letter_code
_entity_poly.pdbx_strand_id
1 'polypeptide(L)'
;MKELGTGRDKIQKICDTLRKETLEPAYLEAKEIVEKGQAQAHDLMIAAKKKAEDLIKAAEKEILEKKKVFEASLQLACRQGVEKLKSVIEKEIFDRQLGEILSKEMGSPEAIGKILEVFFQILREKGIEDEFVIVIPKTISPRQISSLVAGKILEKLEKESIALGEFAGGVQIRFKERAITIDISDEAVKEVIAFYIRRDFRELVYNK
;
A
#
# COMPACT_ATOMS: atom_id res chain seq x y z
N MET A 1 -33.06 111.81 29.09
CA MET A 1 -32.86 110.34 29.06
C MET A 1 -33.20 109.83 27.67
N LYS A 2 -32.23 109.32 26.89
CA LYS A 2 -32.37 108.28 25.82
C LYS A 2 -31.26 108.41 24.76
N GLU A 3 -30.02 108.06 25.09
CA GLU A 3 -28.96 107.78 24.11
C GLU A 3 -27.98 106.70 24.63
N LEU A 4 -28.52 105.58 25.13
CA LEU A 4 -27.71 104.43 25.61
C LEU A 4 -28.05 103.11 24.88
N GLY A 5 -28.81 103.17 23.77
CA GLY A 5 -29.34 101.99 23.07
C GLY A 5 -28.55 101.48 21.85
N THR A 6 -27.58 102.23 21.29
CA THR A 6 -27.14 101.98 19.91
C THR A 6 -25.89 101.10 19.76
N GLY A 7 -25.04 100.99 20.78
CA GLY A 7 -23.84 100.13 20.76
C GLY A 7 -24.11 98.68 21.11
N ARG A 8 -24.98 98.45 22.11
CA ARG A 8 -25.32 97.12 22.62
C ARG A 8 -26.09 96.31 21.59
N ASP A 9 -27.03 96.92 20.88
CA ASP A 9 -27.82 96.28 19.81
C ASP A 9 -26.99 95.92 18.57
N LYS A 10 -25.95 96.71 18.24
CA LYS A 10 -25.04 96.39 17.13
C LYS A 10 -24.12 95.21 17.47
N ILE A 11 -23.59 95.17 18.69
CA ILE A 11 -22.80 94.03 19.18
C ILE A 11 -23.68 92.77 19.24
N GLN A 12 -24.92 92.91 19.71
CA GLN A 12 -25.87 91.81 19.75
C GLN A 12 -26.17 91.28 18.34
N LYS A 13 -26.42 92.16 17.36
CA LYS A 13 -26.59 91.77 15.95
C LYS A 13 -25.37 91.06 15.38
N ILE A 14 -24.15 91.56 15.62
CA ILE A 14 -22.93 90.92 15.12
C ILE A 14 -22.72 89.55 15.77
N CYS A 15 -22.96 89.43 17.08
CA CYS A 15 -22.93 88.15 17.78
C CYS A 15 -23.99 87.18 17.25
N ASP A 16 -25.21 87.65 16.99
CA ASP A 16 -26.29 86.83 16.46
C ASP A 16 -26.02 86.40 15.02
N THR A 17 -25.46 87.28 14.18
CA THR A 17 -25.01 86.95 12.81
C THR A 17 -23.86 85.96 12.83
N LEU A 18 -22.82 86.15 13.65
CA LEU A 18 -21.75 85.16 13.84
C LEU A 18 -22.31 83.82 14.32
N ARG A 19 -23.27 83.84 15.25
CA ARG A 19 -23.87 82.62 15.78
C ARG A 19 -24.63 81.84 14.71
N LYS A 20 -25.45 82.53 13.91
CA LYS A 20 -26.26 81.93 12.84
C LYS A 20 -25.46 81.55 11.59
N GLU A 21 -24.52 82.39 11.18
CA GLU A 21 -23.80 82.22 9.91
C GLU A 21 -22.52 81.40 10.06
N THR A 22 -21.98 81.25 11.27
CA THR A 22 -20.71 80.53 11.47
C THR A 22 -20.75 79.43 12.54
N LEU A 23 -21.35 79.66 13.71
CA LEU A 23 -21.37 78.64 14.78
C LEU A 23 -22.40 77.53 14.55
N GLU A 24 -23.62 77.86 14.11
CA GLU A 24 -24.66 76.86 13.80
C GLU A 24 -24.25 75.92 12.64
N PRO A 25 -23.73 76.43 11.50
CA PRO A 25 -23.25 75.58 10.41
C PRO A 25 -22.08 74.68 10.84
N ALA A 26 -21.12 75.23 11.60
CA ALA A 26 -19.99 74.45 12.11
C ALA A 26 -20.43 73.35 13.08
N TYR A 27 -21.46 73.58 13.90
CA TYR A 27 -22.01 72.56 14.79
C TYR A 27 -22.73 71.45 14.01
N LEU A 28 -23.46 71.81 12.95
CA LEU A 28 -24.11 70.86 12.03
C LEU A 28 -23.07 70.00 11.29
N GLU A 29 -22.01 70.61 10.75
CA GLU A 29 -20.92 69.88 10.08
C GLU A 29 -20.17 68.96 11.06
N ALA A 30 -19.87 69.44 12.27
CA ALA A 30 -19.24 68.62 13.30
C ALA A 30 -20.11 67.41 13.67
N LYS A 31 -21.43 67.60 13.78
CA LYS A 31 -22.39 66.53 14.03
C LYS A 31 -22.44 65.54 12.87
N GLU A 32 -22.47 66.01 11.64
CA GLU A 32 -22.42 65.15 10.44
C GLU A 32 -21.12 64.31 10.38
N ILE A 33 -19.97 64.90 10.72
CA ILE A 33 -18.68 64.19 10.73
C ILE A 33 -18.72 63.07 11.77
N VAL A 34 -19.26 63.35 12.96
CA VAL A 34 -19.40 62.33 14.02
C VAL A 34 -20.37 61.22 13.59
N GLU A 35 -21.53 61.57 13.01
CA GLU A 35 -22.51 60.60 12.52
C GLU A 35 -21.92 59.73 11.39
N LYS A 36 -21.22 60.33 10.42
CA LYS A 36 -20.52 59.60 9.35
C LYS A 36 -19.42 58.68 9.90
N GLY A 37 -18.64 59.15 10.88
CA GLY A 37 -17.61 58.34 11.54
C GLY A 37 -18.19 57.15 12.30
N GLN A 38 -19.31 57.33 12.99
CA GLN A 38 -20.04 56.26 13.67
C GLN A 38 -20.60 55.23 12.69
N ALA A 39 -21.19 55.69 11.58
CA ALA A 39 -21.68 54.80 10.52
C ALA A 39 -20.55 53.96 9.91
N GLN A 40 -19.42 54.58 9.58
CA GLN A 40 -18.24 53.88 9.06
C GLN A 40 -17.67 52.86 10.05
N ALA A 41 -17.59 53.21 11.34
CA ALA A 41 -17.13 52.29 12.38
C ALA A 41 -18.07 51.08 12.52
N HIS A 42 -19.38 51.32 12.44
CA HIS A 42 -20.39 50.27 12.47
C HIS A 42 -20.27 49.33 11.25
N ASP A 43 -20.11 49.89 10.05
CA ASP A 43 -19.92 49.10 8.82
C ASP A 43 -18.63 48.27 8.87
N LEU A 44 -17.54 48.85 9.39
CA LEU A 44 -16.28 48.13 9.61
C LEU A 44 -16.48 46.95 10.58
N MET A 45 -17.23 47.16 11.66
CA MET A 45 -17.55 46.12 12.63
C MET A 45 -18.37 44.98 12.00
N ILE A 46 -19.37 45.30 11.16
CA ILE A 46 -20.14 44.30 10.44
C ILE A 46 -19.25 43.52 9.47
N ALA A 47 -18.42 44.21 8.69
CA ALA A 47 -17.50 43.57 7.75
C ALA A 47 -16.49 42.66 8.45
N ALA A 48 -15.97 43.07 9.61
CA ALA A 48 -15.07 42.27 10.43
C ALA A 48 -15.76 41.01 10.99
N LYS A 49 -17.00 41.14 11.50
CA LYS A 49 -17.80 40.00 11.96
C LYS A 49 -18.07 39.00 10.84
N LYS A 50 -18.48 39.49 9.67
CA LYS A 50 -18.73 38.65 8.50
C LYS A 50 -17.48 37.88 8.06
N LYS A 51 -16.32 38.57 7.99
CA LYS A 51 -15.04 37.91 7.68
C LYS A 51 -14.66 36.85 8.71
N ALA A 52 -14.89 37.12 10.00
CA ALA A 52 -14.63 36.15 11.07
C ALA A 52 -15.53 34.91 10.93
N GLU A 53 -16.83 35.10 10.65
CA GLU A 53 -17.76 34.00 10.38
C GLU A 53 -17.36 33.18 9.16
N ASP A 54 -16.96 33.84 8.07
CA ASP A 54 -16.52 33.17 6.84
C ASP A 54 -15.22 32.35 7.07
N LEU A 55 -14.28 32.89 7.85
CA LEU A 55 -13.06 32.17 8.24
C LEU A 55 -13.37 30.94 9.10
N ILE A 56 -14.27 31.06 10.08
CA ILE A 56 -14.68 29.93 10.92
C ILE A 56 -15.34 28.84 10.07
N LYS A 57 -16.27 29.21 9.18
CA LYS A 57 -16.92 28.25 8.27
C LYS A 57 -15.92 27.56 7.35
N ALA A 58 -14.94 28.30 6.82
CA ALA A 58 -13.90 27.72 5.98
C ALA A 58 -13.03 26.72 6.77
N ALA A 59 -12.62 27.08 7.99
CA ALA A 59 -11.83 26.21 8.87
C ALA A 59 -12.60 24.94 9.26
N GLU A 60 -13.89 25.05 9.60
CA GLU A 60 -14.75 23.91 9.91
C GLU A 60 -14.87 22.95 8.72
N LYS A 61 -15.04 23.50 7.50
CA LYS A 61 -15.09 22.70 6.28
C LYS A 61 -13.76 21.96 6.05
N GLU A 62 -12.63 22.64 6.19
CA GLU A 62 -11.31 22.04 6.02
C GLU A 62 -11.05 20.94 7.07
N ILE A 63 -11.43 21.17 8.33
CA ILE A 63 -11.33 20.16 9.39
C ILE A 63 -12.18 18.93 9.06
N LEU A 64 -13.40 19.12 8.56
CA LEU A 64 -14.28 18.02 8.18
C LEU A 64 -13.69 17.21 7.02
N GLU A 65 -13.13 17.87 6.01
CA GLU A 65 -12.47 17.23 4.88
C GLU A 65 -11.23 16.44 5.34
N LYS A 66 -10.36 17.05 6.16
CA LYS A 66 -9.18 16.38 6.73
C LYS A 66 -9.57 15.17 7.59
N LYS A 67 -10.62 15.27 8.39
CA LYS A 67 -11.13 14.16 9.19
C LYS A 67 -11.56 12.98 8.32
N LYS A 68 -12.30 13.23 7.24
CA LYS A 68 -12.71 12.19 6.29
C LYS A 68 -11.50 11.50 5.64
N VAL A 69 -10.51 12.29 5.22
CA VAL A 69 -9.27 11.75 4.64
C VAL A 69 -8.50 10.91 5.67
N PHE A 70 -8.42 11.38 6.91
CA PHE A 70 -7.76 10.66 7.99
C PHE A 70 -8.45 9.32 8.31
N GLU A 71 -9.78 9.31 8.42
CA GLU A 71 -10.56 8.08 8.65
C GLU A 71 -10.36 7.06 7.52
N ALA A 72 -10.41 7.52 6.26
CA ALA A 72 -10.16 6.66 5.10
C ALA A 72 -8.72 6.09 5.11
N SER A 73 -7.74 6.92 5.48
CA SER A 73 -6.33 6.51 5.55
C SER A 73 -6.10 5.50 6.67
N LEU A 74 -6.76 5.68 7.81
CA LEU A 74 -6.71 4.75 8.93
C LEU A 74 -7.31 3.39 8.56
N GLN A 75 -8.48 3.38 7.94
CA GLN A 75 -9.11 2.15 7.46
C GLN A 75 -8.22 1.41 6.44
N LEU A 76 -7.60 2.14 5.53
CA LEU A 76 -6.66 1.58 4.57
C LEU A 76 -5.45 0.95 5.27
N ALA A 77 -4.85 1.66 6.23
CA ALA A 77 -3.71 1.16 6.99
C ALA A 77 -4.06 -0.10 7.79
N CYS A 78 -5.24 -0.15 8.42
CA CYS A 78 -5.73 -1.36 9.10
C CYS A 78 -5.87 -2.54 8.13
N ARG A 79 -6.48 -2.32 6.97
CA ARG A 79 -6.64 -3.36 5.95
C ARG A 79 -5.28 -3.86 5.45
N GLN A 80 -4.35 -2.96 5.16
CA GLN A 80 -2.99 -3.31 4.75
C GLN A 80 -2.26 -4.09 5.84
N GLY A 81 -2.43 -3.71 7.12
CA GLY A 81 -1.86 -4.44 8.25
C GLY A 81 -2.37 -5.88 8.34
N VAL A 82 -3.69 -6.08 8.19
CA VAL A 82 -4.30 -7.41 8.16
C VAL A 82 -3.78 -8.23 6.98
N GLU A 83 -3.75 -7.68 5.78
CA GLU A 83 -3.24 -8.38 4.60
C GLU A 83 -1.75 -8.72 4.73
N LYS A 84 -0.96 -7.83 5.35
CA LYS A 84 0.44 -8.10 5.64
C LYS A 84 0.60 -9.26 6.62
N LEU A 85 -0.22 -9.32 7.67
CA LEU A 85 -0.22 -10.43 8.63
C LEU A 85 -0.58 -11.74 7.94
N LYS A 86 -1.62 -11.76 7.09
CA LYS A 86 -1.98 -12.94 6.28
C LYS A 86 -0.81 -13.41 5.42
N SER A 87 -0.15 -12.49 4.72
CA SER A 87 1.02 -12.83 3.90
C SER A 87 2.18 -13.40 4.73
N VAL A 88 2.40 -12.92 5.96
CA VAL A 88 3.43 -13.47 6.85
C VAL A 88 3.05 -14.89 7.29
N ILE A 89 1.78 -15.13 7.65
CA ILE A 89 1.28 -16.46 8.00
C ILE A 89 1.49 -17.44 6.84
N GLU A 90 1.16 -17.05 5.60
CA GLU A 90 1.39 -17.90 4.42
C GLU A 90 2.86 -18.26 4.23
N LYS A 91 3.77 -17.29 4.38
CA LYS A 91 5.21 -17.55 4.19
C LYS A 91 5.83 -18.37 5.31
N GLU A 92 5.58 -17.98 6.56
CA GLU A 92 6.27 -18.54 7.72
C GLU A 92 5.67 -19.88 8.17
N ILE A 93 4.37 -20.09 7.92
CA ILE A 93 3.69 -21.31 8.33
C ILE A 93 3.52 -22.22 7.11
N PHE A 94 2.81 -21.77 6.08
CA PHE A 94 2.47 -22.65 4.96
C PHE A 94 3.69 -23.00 4.10
N ASP A 95 4.39 -22.00 3.52
CA ASP A 95 5.51 -22.26 2.61
C ASP A 95 6.69 -22.94 3.32
N ARG A 96 6.90 -22.66 4.60
CA ARG A 96 7.93 -23.29 5.43
C ARG A 96 7.60 -24.75 5.73
N GLN A 97 6.42 -25.04 6.28
CA GLN A 97 6.02 -26.42 6.61
C GLN A 97 5.95 -27.30 5.36
N LEU A 98 5.42 -26.75 4.26
CA LEU A 98 5.39 -27.47 2.99
C LEU A 98 6.80 -27.77 2.50
N GLY A 99 7.73 -26.82 2.61
CA GLY A 99 9.14 -27.04 2.29
C GLY A 99 9.78 -28.14 3.14
N GLU A 100 9.61 -28.08 4.47
CA GLU A 100 10.16 -29.07 5.40
C GLU A 100 9.63 -30.50 5.09
N ILE A 101 8.34 -30.64 4.78
CA ILE A 101 7.72 -31.92 4.40
C ILE A 101 8.30 -32.41 3.06
N LEU A 102 8.33 -31.55 2.04
CA LEU A 102 8.78 -31.93 0.70
C LEU A 102 10.27 -32.28 0.66
N SER A 103 11.13 -31.46 1.27
CA SER A 103 12.57 -31.76 1.32
C SER A 103 12.85 -33.08 2.04
N LYS A 104 12.04 -33.44 3.05
CA LYS A 104 12.17 -34.73 3.76
C LYS A 104 11.74 -35.91 2.88
N GLU A 105 10.57 -35.84 2.25
CA GLU A 105 10.04 -36.94 1.44
C GLU A 105 10.82 -37.11 0.12
N MET A 106 11.13 -36.00 -0.56
CA MET A 106 11.84 -35.98 -1.83
C MET A 106 13.37 -36.10 -1.68
N GLY A 107 13.91 -35.89 -0.48
CA GLY A 107 15.32 -36.12 -0.16
C GLY A 107 15.67 -37.60 0.07
N SER A 108 14.70 -38.51 -0.02
CA SER A 108 14.96 -39.95 0.12
C SER A 108 15.46 -40.56 -1.20
N PRO A 109 16.50 -41.41 -1.18
CA PRO A 109 16.95 -42.15 -2.36
C PRO A 109 15.84 -42.96 -3.03
N GLU A 110 14.90 -43.50 -2.24
CA GLU A 110 13.76 -44.29 -2.71
C GLU A 110 12.76 -43.44 -3.50
N ALA A 111 12.48 -42.20 -3.06
CA ALA A 111 11.60 -41.29 -3.80
C ALA A 111 12.20 -40.93 -5.17
N ILE A 112 13.50 -40.61 -5.21
CA ILE A 112 14.20 -40.31 -6.47
C ILE A 112 14.21 -41.52 -7.39
N GLY A 113 14.47 -42.72 -6.85
CA GLY A 113 14.40 -43.97 -7.61
C GLY A 113 13.03 -44.15 -8.29
N LYS A 114 11.93 -43.97 -7.53
CA LYS A 114 10.56 -44.05 -8.08
C LYS A 114 10.27 -42.99 -9.13
N ILE A 115 10.70 -41.74 -8.93
CA ILE A 115 10.50 -40.67 -9.92
C ILE A 115 11.19 -41.04 -11.23
N LEU A 116 12.43 -41.53 -11.15
CA LEU A 116 13.18 -41.98 -12.32
C LEU A 116 12.52 -43.18 -13.00
N GLU A 117 12.06 -44.18 -12.24
CA GLU A 117 11.35 -45.33 -12.80
C GLU A 117 10.12 -44.93 -13.62
N VAL A 118 9.28 -44.06 -13.07
CA VAL A 118 8.09 -43.52 -13.75
C VAL A 118 8.49 -42.73 -14.98
N PHE A 119 9.52 -41.89 -14.88
CA PHE A 119 10.01 -41.11 -16.01
C PHE A 119 10.47 -42.01 -17.17
N PHE A 120 11.31 -43.02 -16.88
CA PHE A 120 11.79 -43.96 -17.89
C PHE A 120 10.68 -44.85 -18.46
N GLN A 121 9.66 -45.17 -17.67
CA GLN A 121 8.47 -45.85 -18.19
C GLN A 121 7.76 -45.00 -19.24
N ILE A 122 7.51 -43.71 -18.95
CA ILE A 122 6.86 -42.78 -19.88
C ILE A 122 7.68 -42.60 -21.16
N LEU A 123 9.02 -42.51 -21.05
CA LEU A 123 9.88 -42.41 -22.22
C LEU A 123 9.77 -43.64 -23.13
N ARG A 124 9.73 -44.85 -22.55
CA ARG A 124 9.54 -46.09 -23.30
C ARG A 124 8.18 -46.14 -23.99
N GLU A 125 7.11 -45.77 -23.29
CA GLU A 125 5.75 -45.72 -23.85
C GLU A 125 5.65 -44.73 -25.02
N LYS A 126 6.42 -43.63 -24.97
CA LYS A 126 6.46 -42.61 -26.02
C LYS A 126 7.50 -42.85 -27.12
N GLY A 127 8.32 -43.90 -27.00
CA GLY A 127 9.38 -44.20 -27.97
C GLY A 127 10.48 -43.12 -28.06
N ILE A 128 10.78 -42.44 -26.95
CA ILE A 128 11.80 -41.38 -26.93
C ILE A 128 13.16 -42.01 -26.61
N GLU A 129 14.13 -41.86 -27.53
CA GLU A 129 15.48 -42.43 -27.42
C GLU A 129 16.58 -41.42 -27.09
N ASP A 130 16.24 -40.16 -26.81
CA ASP A 130 17.20 -39.10 -26.52
C ASP A 130 18.20 -39.48 -25.39
N GLU A 131 19.39 -38.87 -25.40
CA GLU A 131 20.32 -38.94 -24.27
C GLU A 131 19.97 -37.90 -23.18
N PHE A 132 20.11 -38.28 -21.91
CA PHE A 132 19.78 -37.42 -20.77
C PHE A 132 20.94 -37.30 -19.79
N VAL A 133 20.95 -36.20 -19.03
CA VAL A 133 21.75 -36.02 -17.82
C VAL A 133 20.80 -35.88 -16.65
N ILE A 134 20.94 -36.79 -15.69
CA ILE A 134 20.17 -36.79 -14.44
C ILE A 134 20.95 -36.00 -13.40
N VAL A 135 20.34 -34.98 -12.84
CA VAL A 135 20.90 -34.17 -11.78
C VAL A 135 20.25 -34.59 -10.48
N ILE A 136 21.05 -34.97 -9.48
CA ILE A 136 20.57 -35.39 -8.15
C ILE A 136 21.12 -34.47 -7.05
N PRO A 137 20.53 -34.45 -5.84
CA PRO A 137 21.03 -33.67 -4.72
C PRO A 137 22.45 -34.08 -4.33
N LYS A 138 23.28 -33.12 -3.91
CA LYS A 138 24.64 -33.38 -3.34
C LYS A 138 24.63 -34.30 -2.12
N THR A 139 23.49 -34.38 -1.42
CA THR A 139 23.29 -35.20 -0.23
C THR A 139 23.19 -36.69 -0.54
N ILE A 140 22.98 -37.07 -1.81
CA ILE A 140 22.72 -38.46 -2.23
C ILE A 140 23.84 -38.92 -3.16
N SER A 141 24.36 -40.12 -2.90
CA SER A 141 25.41 -40.66 -3.76
C SER A 141 24.81 -41.25 -5.06
N PRO A 142 25.46 -41.05 -6.21
CA PRO A 142 25.04 -41.68 -7.47
C PRO A 142 24.90 -43.20 -7.38
N ARG A 143 25.75 -43.85 -6.56
CA ARG A 143 25.72 -45.31 -6.36
C ARG A 143 24.42 -45.81 -5.72
N GLN A 144 23.86 -45.05 -4.77
CA GLN A 144 22.60 -45.40 -4.12
C GLN A 144 21.43 -45.37 -5.12
N ILE A 145 21.41 -44.36 -6.00
CA ILE A 145 20.40 -44.26 -7.05
C ILE A 145 20.56 -45.40 -8.06
N SER A 146 21.78 -45.67 -8.52
CA SER A 146 22.06 -46.79 -9.43
C SER A 146 21.59 -48.13 -8.85
N SER A 147 21.74 -48.39 -7.55
CA SER A 147 21.28 -49.64 -6.93
C SER A 147 19.75 -49.76 -6.80
N LEU A 148 19.03 -48.65 -6.78
CA LEU A 148 17.58 -48.60 -6.59
C LEU A 148 16.80 -48.68 -7.90
N VAL A 149 17.47 -48.49 -9.03
CA VAL A 149 16.86 -48.40 -10.34
C VAL A 149 17.08 -49.72 -11.10
N ALA A 150 16.00 -50.31 -11.66
CA ALA A 150 16.04 -51.63 -12.27
C ALA A 150 17.04 -51.77 -13.45
N GLY A 151 17.60 -52.98 -13.64
CA GLY A 151 18.75 -53.27 -14.53
C GLY A 151 18.72 -52.72 -15.96
N LYS A 152 17.56 -52.66 -16.63
CA LYS A 152 17.46 -52.08 -17.99
C LYS A 152 17.55 -50.54 -18.03
N ILE A 153 17.28 -49.91 -16.90
CA ILE A 153 17.38 -48.46 -16.74
C ILE A 153 18.82 -48.08 -16.34
N LEU A 154 19.49 -48.94 -15.57
CA LEU A 154 20.92 -48.87 -15.26
C LEU A 154 21.81 -48.82 -16.51
N GLU A 155 21.48 -49.56 -17.57
CA GLU A 155 22.20 -49.51 -18.85
C GLU A 155 22.17 -48.11 -19.50
N LYS A 156 21.11 -47.33 -19.29
CA LYS A 156 21.02 -45.92 -19.75
C LYS A 156 21.59 -44.93 -18.73
N LEU A 157 21.82 -45.37 -17.49
CA LEU A 157 22.31 -44.58 -16.35
C LEU A 157 23.79 -44.90 -16.12
N GLU A 158 24.64 -44.57 -17.10
CA GLU A 158 26.08 -44.63 -16.90
C GLU A 158 26.56 -43.55 -15.90
N LYS A 159 27.72 -43.77 -15.26
CA LYS A 159 28.30 -42.84 -14.27
C LYS A 159 28.47 -41.40 -14.79
N GLU A 160 28.69 -41.23 -16.09
CA GLU A 160 28.88 -39.92 -16.73
C GLU A 160 27.56 -39.16 -16.97
N SER A 161 26.43 -39.85 -16.83
CA SER A 161 25.09 -39.29 -17.04
C SER A 161 24.45 -38.73 -15.77
N ILE A 162 25.13 -38.84 -14.60
CA ILE A 162 24.64 -38.32 -13.32
C ILE A 162 25.48 -37.12 -12.89
N ALA A 163 24.83 -35.96 -12.75
CA ALA A 163 25.41 -34.73 -12.22
C ALA A 163 24.87 -34.42 -10.81
N LEU A 164 25.59 -33.59 -10.06
CA LEU A 164 25.15 -33.10 -8.75
C LEU A 164 24.55 -31.70 -8.88
N GLY A 165 23.38 -31.50 -8.30
CA GLY A 165 22.64 -30.24 -8.30
C GLY A 165 22.64 -29.55 -6.94
N GLU A 166 22.24 -28.28 -6.94
CA GLU A 166 22.13 -27.43 -5.75
C GLU A 166 20.67 -27.33 -5.27
N PHE A 167 20.11 -28.47 -4.86
CA PHE A 167 18.77 -28.58 -4.28
C PHE A 167 18.76 -29.67 -3.21
N ALA A 168 17.78 -29.66 -2.31
CA ALA A 168 17.76 -30.55 -1.14
C ALA A 168 17.13 -31.92 -1.45
N GLY A 169 16.18 -32.00 -2.37
CA GLY A 169 15.50 -33.23 -2.74
C GLY A 169 14.98 -33.24 -4.19
N GLY A 170 14.59 -34.43 -4.67
CA GLY A 170 14.06 -34.59 -6.03
C GLY A 170 15.11 -34.79 -7.10
N VAL A 171 14.79 -34.46 -8.35
CA VAL A 171 15.65 -34.75 -9.51
C VAL A 171 15.38 -33.77 -10.65
N GLN A 172 16.43 -33.42 -11.40
CA GLN A 172 16.28 -32.74 -12.69
C GLN A 172 16.77 -33.64 -13.81
N ILE A 173 16.07 -33.63 -14.95
CA ILE A 173 16.44 -34.41 -16.12
C ILE A 173 16.67 -33.44 -17.28
N ARG A 174 17.92 -33.33 -17.72
CA ARG A 174 18.31 -32.47 -18.84
C ARG A 174 18.48 -33.31 -20.09
N PHE A 175 17.84 -32.92 -21.17
CA PHE A 175 18.01 -33.58 -22.47
C PHE A 175 19.31 -33.05 -23.09
N LYS A 176 20.17 -33.92 -23.63
CA LYS A 176 21.44 -33.46 -24.25
C LYS A 176 21.21 -32.81 -25.61
N GLU A 177 20.32 -33.40 -26.40
CA GLU A 177 20.03 -32.94 -27.77
C GLU A 177 18.97 -31.85 -27.84
N ARG A 178 18.26 -31.61 -26.73
CA ARG A 178 17.17 -30.63 -26.65
C ARG A 178 17.47 -29.67 -25.51
N ALA A 179 17.24 -28.37 -25.72
CA ALA A 179 17.33 -27.37 -24.67
C ALA A 179 16.13 -27.44 -23.70
N ILE A 180 15.85 -28.63 -23.16
CA ILE A 180 14.71 -28.95 -22.31
C ILE A 180 15.25 -29.56 -21.01
N THR A 181 14.75 -29.06 -19.89
CA THR A 181 14.99 -29.63 -18.56
C THR A 181 13.64 -29.92 -17.93
N ILE A 182 13.45 -31.14 -17.48
CA ILE A 182 12.32 -31.51 -16.63
C ILE A 182 12.80 -31.34 -15.19
N ASP A 183 12.19 -30.41 -14.48
CA ASP A 183 12.54 -30.09 -13.10
C ASP A 183 11.50 -30.68 -12.15
N ILE A 184 11.95 -31.64 -11.33
CA ILE A 184 11.19 -32.26 -10.26
C ILE A 184 12.01 -32.14 -8.96
N SER A 185 12.69 -30.99 -8.77
CA SER A 185 13.29 -30.66 -7.48
C SER A 185 12.22 -30.38 -6.43
N ASP A 186 12.60 -30.44 -5.16
CA ASP A 186 11.70 -30.13 -4.06
C ASP A 186 11.21 -28.67 -4.10
N GLU A 187 12.02 -27.74 -4.60
CA GLU A 187 11.59 -26.36 -4.82
C GLU A 187 10.55 -26.25 -5.94
N ALA A 188 10.76 -26.90 -7.08
CA ALA A 188 9.82 -26.87 -8.20
C ALA A 188 8.47 -27.50 -7.83
N VAL A 189 8.50 -28.65 -7.16
CA VAL A 189 7.29 -29.32 -6.66
C VAL A 189 6.60 -28.49 -5.58
N LYS A 190 7.36 -27.84 -4.70
CA LYS A 190 6.81 -26.92 -3.70
C LYS A 190 6.05 -25.79 -4.36
N GLU A 191 6.59 -25.15 -5.40
CA GLU A 191 5.89 -24.06 -6.09
C GLU A 191 4.58 -24.52 -6.71
N VAL A 192 4.59 -25.68 -7.37
CA VAL A 192 3.38 -26.26 -7.98
C VAL A 192 2.33 -26.58 -6.92
N ILE A 193 2.70 -27.31 -5.86
CA ILE A 193 1.78 -27.68 -4.78
C ILE A 193 1.26 -26.43 -4.06
N ALA A 194 2.15 -25.49 -3.74
CA ALA A 194 1.77 -24.23 -3.10
C ALA A 194 0.76 -23.47 -3.95
N PHE A 195 0.96 -23.40 -5.27
CA PHE A 195 0.02 -22.74 -6.16
C PHE A 195 -1.40 -23.31 -6.07
N TYR A 196 -1.54 -24.64 -6.04
CA TYR A 196 -2.85 -25.30 -5.92
C TYR A 196 -3.48 -25.17 -4.53
N ILE A 197 -2.70 -25.38 -3.47
CA ILE A 197 -3.24 -25.47 -2.09
C ILE A 197 -3.42 -24.09 -1.45
N ARG A 198 -2.71 -23.05 -1.90
CA ARG A 198 -2.80 -21.69 -1.31
C ARG A 198 -4.22 -21.16 -1.24
N ARG A 199 -5.05 -21.42 -2.26
CA ARG A 199 -6.44 -20.97 -2.25
C ARG A 199 -7.22 -21.64 -1.11
N ASP A 200 -7.14 -22.96 -1.02
CA ASP A 200 -7.85 -23.75 -0.02
C ASP A 200 -7.34 -23.43 1.40
N PHE A 201 -6.03 -23.20 1.56
CA PHE A 201 -5.44 -22.72 2.82
C PHE A 201 -6.02 -21.36 3.23
N ARG A 202 -6.07 -20.39 2.32
CA ARG A 202 -6.66 -19.06 2.59
C ARG A 202 -8.12 -19.16 2.99
N GLU A 203 -8.89 -19.98 2.28
CA GLU A 203 -10.30 -20.21 2.60
C GLU A 203 -10.44 -20.80 4.00
N LEU A 204 -9.69 -21.86 4.33
CA LEU A 204 -9.76 -22.53 5.63
C LEU A 204 -9.32 -21.65 6.80
N VAL A 205 -8.26 -20.85 6.63
CA VAL A 205 -7.63 -20.09 7.70
C VAL A 205 -8.23 -18.70 7.88
N TYR A 206 -8.67 -18.04 6.80
CA TYR A 206 -9.12 -16.65 6.85
C TYR A 206 -10.63 -16.46 6.63
N ASN A 207 -11.33 -17.42 6.04
CA ASN A 207 -12.77 -17.34 5.81
C ASN A 207 -13.51 -18.42 6.62
N LYS A 208 -13.78 -18.11 7.89
CA LYS A 208 -14.87 -18.73 8.68
C LYS A 208 -15.91 -17.69 9.03
#